data_AF-Q2GBL7-F1
#
_entry.id   AF-Q2GBL7-F1
#
_cell.length_a   1.000
_cell.length_b   1.000
_cell.length_c   1.000
_cell.angle_alpha   90.00
_cell.angle_beta   90.00
_cell.angle_gamma   90.00
#
_symmetry.space_group_name_H-M   'P 1'
#
loop_
_entity.id
_entity.type
_entity.pdbx_description
1 polymer ?
#
loop_
_entity_poly.entity_id
_entity_poly.type
_entity_poly.pdbx_seq_one_letter_code
_entity_poly.pdbx_strand_id
1 'polypeptide(L)' 'MTRLKLSDIADEKPVRLTIELPARLHRELLAYAAAVNGGDAAGAPTVERLIPPMLERFITSDRAFAKAKRGQAG' A
#
# COMPACT_ATOMS: atom_id res chain seq x y z
N MET A 1 -15.87 -2.62 -9.33
CA MET A 1 -15.07 -3.52 -10.19
C MET A 1 -13.94 -2.71 -10.82
N THR A 2 -12.91 -2.37 -10.05
CA THR A 2 -11.69 -1.73 -10.59
C THR A 2 -10.55 -2.69 -10.34
N ARG A 3 -10.24 -3.46 -11.39
CA ARG A 3 -9.09 -4.35 -11.45
C ARG A 3 -7.86 -3.48 -11.27
N LEU A 4 -7.14 -3.66 -10.16
CA LEU A 4 -5.80 -3.09 -9.98
C LEU A 4 -4.95 -3.57 -11.16
N LYS A 5 -4.78 -2.70 -12.15
CA LYS A 5 -3.83 -2.93 -13.24
C LYS A 5 -2.49 -2.43 -12.72
N LEU A 6 -1.52 -3.33 -12.64
CA LEU A 6 -0.15 -3.09 -12.16
C LEU A 6 0.68 -2.18 -13.09
N SER A 7 0.05 -1.56 -14.10
CA SER A 7 0.69 -0.83 -15.19
C SER A 7 0.82 0.67 -14.94
N ASP A 8 0.24 1.21 -13.87
CA ASP A 8 0.33 2.64 -13.55
C ASP A 8 1.43 2.92 -12.52
N ILE A 9 2.59 2.25 -12.67
CA ILE A 9 3.80 2.62 -11.95
C ILE A 9 4.32 3.89 -12.62
N ALA A 10 3.91 5.05 -12.11
CA ALA A 10 4.35 6.35 -12.59
C ALA A 10 5.89 6.45 -12.59
N ASP A 11 6.45 7.10 -13.61
CA ASP A 11 7.87 7.47 -13.80
C ASP A 11 8.42 8.44 -12.71
N GLU A 12 7.88 8.39 -11.50
CA GLU A 12 8.32 9.20 -10.39
C GLU A 12 9.57 8.61 -9.74
N LYS A 13 10.52 9.49 -9.40
CA LYS A 13 11.78 9.07 -8.76
C LYS A 13 11.46 8.40 -7.42
N PRO A 14 11.81 7.11 -7.23
CA PRO A 14 11.48 6.41 -6.01
C PRO A 14 12.22 7.03 -4.81
N VAL A 15 11.48 7.32 -3.75
CA VAL A 15 12.03 7.76 -2.46
C VAL A 15 12.21 6.53 -1.58
N ARG A 16 13.43 6.32 -1.05
CA ARG A 16 13.71 5.24 -0.10
C ARG A 16 13.45 5.73 1.32
N LEU A 17 12.69 4.93 2.07
CA LEU A 17 12.40 5.16 3.48
C LEU A 17 12.84 3.93 4.29
N THR A 18 13.44 4.16 5.45
CA THR A 18 13.67 3.12 6.46
C THR A 18 12.58 3.26 7.50
N ILE A 19 11.83 2.19 7.76
CA ILE A 19 10.70 2.18 8.69
C ILE A 19 10.87 1.06 9.71
N GLU A 20 10.49 1.33 10.95
CA GLU A 20 10.41 0.32 11.99
C GLU A 20 8.96 -0.11 12.16
N LEU A 21 8.72 -1.43 12.13
CA LEU A 21 7.39 -2.00 12.31
C LEU A 21 7.36 -2.83 13.60
N PRO A 22 6.28 -2.73 14.40
CA PRO A 22 6.07 -3.68 15.48
C PRO A 22 6.09 -5.12 14.95
N ALA A 23 6.77 -6.02 15.66
CA ALA A 23 6.90 -7.42 15.23
C ALA A 23 5.54 -8.11 14.99
N ARG A 24 4.52 -7.72 15.76
CA ARG A 24 3.14 -8.19 15.56
C ARG A 24 2.60 -7.77 14.19
N LEU A 25 2.75 -6.50 13.82
CA LEU A 25 2.27 -5.97 12.55
C LEU A 25 2.98 -6.64 11.38
N HIS A 26 4.29 -6.86 11.47
CA HIS A 26 5.04 -7.57 10.44
C HIS A 26 4.47 -8.98 10.18
N ARG A 27 4.15 -9.75 11.25
CA ARG A 27 3.52 -11.07 11.11
C ARG A 27 2.12 -11.01 10.49
N GLU A 28 1.32 -10.01 10.87
CA GLU A 28 0.00 -9.80 10.27
C GLU A 28 0.10 -9.45 8.77
N LEU A 29 1.10 -8.66 8.38
CA LEU A 29 1.36 -8.33 6.98
C LEU A 29 1.82 -9.53 6.15
N LEU A 30 2.62 -10.44 6.72
CA LEU A 30 2.98 -11.71 6.07
C LEU A 30 1.77 -12.61 5.87
N ALA A 31 0.90 -12.74 6.88
CA ALA A 31 -0.32 -13.52 6.76
C ALA A 31 -1.28 -12.90 5.72
N TYR A 32 -1.39 -11.57 5.71
CA TYR A 32 -2.15 -10.84 4.71
C TYR A 32 -1.59 -11.07 3.29
N ALA A 33 -0.26 -11.06 3.12
CA ALA A 33 0.40 -11.34 1.85
C ALA A 33 0.02 -12.72 1.28
N ALA A 34 0.06 -13.75 2.11
CA ALA A 34 -0.36 -15.09 1.72
C ALA A 34 -1.86 -15.13 1.37
N ALA A 35 -2.71 -14.48 2.18
CA ALA A 35 -4.15 -14.43 1.92
C ALA A 35 -4.51 -13.78 0.58
N VAL A 36 -3.86 -12.65 0.23
CA VAL A 36 -4.08 -12.00 -1.07
C VAL A 36 -3.50 -12.79 -2.23
N ASN A 37 -2.52 -13.67 -1.98
CA ASN A 37 -1.96 -14.62 -2.95
C ASN A 37 -2.77 -15.94 -3.03
N GLY A 38 -4.04 -15.93 -2.62
CA GLY A 38 -4.89 -17.13 -2.67
C GLY A 38 -4.57 -18.19 -1.61
N GLY A 39 -3.86 -17.80 -0.54
CA GLY A 39 -3.45 -18.69 0.54
C GLY A 39 -2.08 -19.33 0.36
N ASP A 40 -1.44 -19.15 -0.80
CA ASP A 40 -0.08 -19.66 -1.04
C ASP A 40 0.95 -18.66 -0.50
N ALA A 41 1.76 -19.11 0.46
CA ALA A 41 2.88 -18.33 0.97
C ALA A 41 4.03 -18.27 -0.04
N ALA A 42 4.17 -19.29 -0.90
CA ALA A 42 5.16 -19.29 -1.96
C ALA A 42 4.72 -18.30 -3.06
N GLY A 43 5.58 -17.33 -3.35
CA GLY A 43 5.26 -16.29 -4.34
C GLY A 43 4.37 -15.16 -3.83
N ALA A 44 3.98 -15.17 -2.56
CA ALA A 44 3.29 -14.03 -1.95
C ALA A 44 4.17 -12.76 -2.03
N PRO A 45 3.57 -11.57 -2.25
CA PRO A 45 4.33 -10.33 -2.28
C PRO A 45 5.00 -10.08 -0.93
N THR A 46 6.23 -9.56 -0.96
CA THR A 46 6.93 -9.19 0.28
C THR A 46 6.25 -8.00 0.95
N VAL A 47 6.46 -7.84 2.26
CA VAL A 47 5.81 -6.80 3.07
C VAL A 47 6.13 -5.40 2.51
N GLU A 48 7.38 -5.16 2.13
CA GLU A 48 7.81 -3.90 1.53
C GLU A 48 7.17 -3.59 0.17
N ARG A 49 6.71 -4.61 -0.56
CA ARG A 49 5.96 -4.42 -1.82
C ARG A 49 4.47 -4.18 -1.60
N LEU A 50 3.95 -4.56 -0.43
CA LEU A 50 2.56 -4.31 -0.04
C LEU A 50 2.35 -2.90 0.51
N ILE A 51 3.32 -2.37 1.26
CA ILE A 51 3.17 -1.10 1.98
C ILE A 51 2.83 0.08 1.04
N PRO A 52 3.58 0.34 -0.06
CA PRO A 52 3.27 1.48 -0.93
C PRO A 52 1.84 1.48 -1.51
N PRO A 53 1.35 0.40 -2.17
CA PRO A 53 -0.02 0.40 -2.70
C PRO A 53 -1.10 0.40 -1.60
N MET A 54 -0.80 -0.11 -0.40
CA MET A 54 -1.71 0.01 0.75
C MET A 54 -1.84 1.47 1.22
N LEU A 55 -0.73 2.20 1.33
CA LEU A 55 -0.71 3.61 1.71
C LEU A 55 -1.38 4.49 0.66
N GLU A 56 -1.11 4.25 -0.62
CA GLU A 56 -1.77 4.95 -1.73
C GLU A 56 -3.29 4.79 -1.67
N ARG A 57 -3.76 3.55 -1.45
CA ARG A 57 -5.19 3.27 -1.34
C ARG A 57 -5.79 3.90 -0.09
N PHE A 58 -5.06 3.88 1.03
CA PHE A 58 -5.49 4.54 2.26
C PHE A 58 -5.69 6.04 2.03
N ILE A 59 -4.69 6.74 1.50
CA ILE A 59 -4.74 8.19 1.21
C ILE A 59 -5.86 8.51 0.22
N THR A 60 -5.98 7.73 -0.86
CA THR A 60 -7.02 7.93 -1.88
C THR A 60 -8.42 7.77 -1.31
N SER A 61 -8.61 6.85 -0.36
CA SER A 61 -9.90 6.57 0.25
C SER A 61 -10.31 7.57 1.36
N ASP A 62 -9.36 8.37 1.86
CA ASP A 62 -9.60 9.31 2.95
C ASP A 62 -10.31 10.58 2.46
N ARG A 63 -11.63 10.63 2.70
CA ARG A 63 -12.48 11.77 2.33
C ARG A 63 -12.16 13.04 3.12
N ALA A 64 -11.73 12.92 4.38
CA ALA A 64 -11.37 14.07 5.20
C ALA A 64 -10.10 14.72 4.66
N PHE A 65 -9.10 13.90 4.33
CA PHE A 65 -7.89 14.34 3.65
C PHE A 65 -8.21 14.99 2.30
N ALA A 66 -9.05 14.34 1.47
CA ALA A 66 -9.45 14.89 0.17
C ALA A 66 -10.18 16.26 0.28
N LYS A 67 -10.92 16.51 1.36
CA LYS A 67 -11.54 17.82 1.63
C LYS A 67 -10.48 18.85 2.04
N ALA A 68 -9.58 18.51 2.95
CA ALA A 68 -8.52 19.40 3.41
C ALA A 68 -7.52 19.76 2.29
N LYS A 69 -7.17 18.81 1.42
CA LYS A 69 -6.29 19.04 0.25
C LYS A 69 -6.90 20.06 -0.72
N ARG A 70 -8.20 19.97 -0.99
CA ARG A 70 -8.91 20.94 -1.86
C ARG A 70 -9.00 22.34 -1.24
N GLY A 71 -9.18 22.43 0.08
CA GLY A 71 -9.23 23.71 0.79
C GLY A 71 -7.89 24.45 0.92
N GLN A 72 -6.76 23.75 0.73
CA GLN A 72 -5.42 24.35 0.72
C GLN A 72 -4.95 24.73 -0.70
N ALA A 73 -5.66 24.29 -1.73
CA ALA A 73 -5.34 24.57 -3.14
C ALA A 73 -6.12 25.77 -3.70
N GLY A 74 -6.75 26.57 -2.84
CA GLY A 74 -7.38 27.85 -3.16
C GLY A 74 -6.85 28.94 -2.25
#